data_AF-A0A834B1C9-F1
#
_entry.id   AF-A0A834B1C9-F1
#
_cell.length_a   1.000
_cell.length_b   1.000
_cell.length_c   1.000
_cell.angle_alpha   90.00
_cell.angle_beta   90.00
_cell.angle_gamma   90.00
#
_symmetry.space_group_name_H-M   'P 1'
#
loop_
_entity.id
_entity.type
_entity.pdbx_description
1 polymer ?
#
loop_
_entity_poly.entity_id
_entity_poly.type
_entity_poly.pdbx_seq_one_letter_code
_entity_poly.pdbx_strand_id
1 'polypeptide(L)'
;MRKAGRRGPGKRRSTTGPAWTRCCIRRTSTSTTGSASVIAPVLLRNTSARSVMLDRAENLLHDHYGGKEYWDTRRSMVFARHLRAVGDEFRSKYLNSTDEADRIPYEEDWTKMKVRLGSSLGGPYLGVHLRRKDFIWGHREDVPSLGGAVRRIRSLMESHGLCRVFVATDAVRTEYEELKKLLPEMVRFEPTWEELELYKDGGVAIIDQWICSHARFFIGTSVSTFSFRIHEEREILGLDPKTTYNRFCGDQEKVCEQPTHWKIAY
;
A
#
# COMPACT_ATOMS: atom_id res chain seq x y z
N MET A 1 12.87 33.40 63.86
CA MET A 1 12.49 33.88 62.51
C MET A 1 13.50 33.37 61.49
N ARG A 2 13.17 32.32 60.71
CA ARG A 2 14.00 31.81 59.61
C ARG A 2 13.21 31.94 58.29
N LYS A 3 13.96 32.33 57.26
CA LYS A 3 13.55 32.96 56.00
C LYS A 3 12.60 32.11 55.14
N ALA A 4 11.65 32.80 54.49
CA ALA A 4 10.86 32.28 53.39
C ALA A 4 11.75 32.00 52.16
N GLY A 5 11.80 30.74 51.73
CA GLY A 5 12.41 30.34 50.46
C GLY A 5 11.40 30.46 49.32
N ARG A 6 11.65 31.34 48.36
CA ARG A 6 10.90 31.43 47.09
C ARG A 6 11.04 30.11 46.32
N ARG A 7 9.92 29.43 46.05
CA ARG A 7 9.88 28.30 45.09
C ARG A 7 10.04 28.86 43.67
N GLY A 8 11.14 28.50 43.00
CA GLY A 8 11.32 28.76 41.57
C GLY A 8 10.33 27.97 40.70
N PRO A 9 10.15 28.34 39.42
CA PRO A 9 9.21 27.68 38.53
C PRO A 9 9.64 26.23 38.32
N GLY A 10 8.74 25.29 38.61
CA GLY A 10 8.98 23.86 38.45
C GLY A 10 9.34 23.52 37.01
N LYS A 11 10.54 22.95 36.78
CA LYS A 11 10.90 22.33 35.51
C LYS A 11 9.83 21.28 35.15
N ARG A 12 9.03 21.53 34.12
CA ARG A 12 8.15 20.51 33.54
C ARG A 12 9.05 19.39 33.02
N ARG A 13 8.98 18.22 33.65
CA ARG A 13 9.73 17.05 33.21
C ARG A 13 9.11 16.56 31.90
N SER A 14 9.87 16.62 30.81
CA SER A 14 9.51 15.98 29.55
C SER A 14 9.52 14.47 29.72
N THR A 15 8.45 13.79 29.28
CA THR A 15 8.46 12.33 29.19
C THR A 15 9.15 11.92 27.90
N THR A 16 10.18 11.08 27.98
CA THR A 16 10.86 10.50 26.82
C THR A 16 10.19 9.19 26.41
N GLY A 17 9.87 9.04 25.13
CA GLY A 17 9.39 7.78 24.55
C GLY A 17 10.16 7.39 23.27
N PRO A 18 9.71 6.35 22.53
CA PRO A 18 10.32 5.93 21.26
C PRO A 18 10.33 7.06 20.20
N ALA A 19 11.01 6.83 19.07
CA ALA A 19 11.19 7.84 18.02
C ALA A 19 9.89 8.63 17.74
N TRP A 20 10.01 9.95 17.59
CA TRP A 20 8.92 10.95 17.47
C TRP A 20 8.17 11.36 18.76
N THR A 21 8.31 10.64 19.89
CA THR A 21 7.66 11.00 21.18
C THR A 21 8.62 11.60 22.22
N ARG A 22 9.84 11.98 21.83
CA ARG A 22 10.92 12.38 22.76
C ARG A 22 10.63 13.65 23.58
N CYS A 23 9.56 14.39 23.31
CA CYS A 23 9.24 15.66 23.98
C CYS A 23 7.75 15.81 24.31
N CYS A 24 7.10 14.78 24.86
CA CYS A 24 5.75 14.95 25.40
C CYS A 24 5.78 15.61 26.79
N ILE A 25 4.97 16.67 26.99
CA ILE A 25 4.86 17.39 28.27
C ILE A 25 3.93 16.65 29.26
N ARG A 26 2.96 15.90 28.73
CA ARG A 26 2.02 15.08 29.50
C ARG A 26 1.60 13.87 28.66
N ARG A 27 1.45 12.72 29.30
CA ARG A 27 0.95 11.47 28.69
C ARG A 27 -0.24 10.95 29.50
N THR A 28 -1.29 10.55 28.81
CA THR A 28 -2.48 9.92 29.38
C THR A 28 -2.96 8.83 28.44
N SER A 29 -3.54 7.77 28.98
CA SER A 29 -4.18 6.71 28.20
C SER A 29 -5.69 6.93 28.18
N THR A 30 -6.35 6.56 27.09
CA THR A 30 -7.81 6.64 26.96
C THR A 30 -8.29 5.40 26.22
N SER A 31 -9.29 4.73 26.77
CA SER A 31 -9.96 3.62 26.11
C SER A 31 -11.03 4.18 25.17
N THR A 32 -11.01 3.75 23.92
CA THR A 32 -11.96 4.18 22.89
C THR A 32 -12.44 2.99 22.08
N THR A 33 -13.70 3.02 21.68
CA THR A 33 -14.29 2.05 20.75
C THR A 33 -15.09 2.81 19.71
N GLY A 34 -14.89 2.50 18.43
CA GLY A 34 -15.62 3.09 17.31
C GLY A 34 -14.69 3.74 16.28
N SER A 35 -15.29 4.57 15.43
CA SER A 35 -14.58 5.25 14.35
C SER A 35 -13.78 6.45 14.83
N ALA A 36 -12.83 6.92 14.02
CA ALA A 36 -11.87 7.97 14.38
C ALA A 36 -12.54 9.25 14.91
N SER A 37 -13.69 9.64 14.36
CA SER A 37 -14.41 10.84 14.82
C SER A 37 -14.90 10.77 16.28
N VAL A 38 -14.93 9.58 16.91
CA VAL A 38 -15.28 9.42 18.33
C VAL A 38 -14.34 10.18 19.27
N ILE A 39 -13.09 10.44 18.85
CA ILE A 39 -12.11 11.16 19.66
C ILE A 39 -12.29 12.68 19.58
N ALA A 40 -12.97 13.22 18.55
CA ALA A 40 -13.07 14.66 18.33
C ALA A 40 -13.67 15.41 19.54
N PRO A 41 -14.79 14.96 20.16
CA PRO A 41 -15.31 15.62 21.36
C PRO A 41 -14.33 15.58 22.55
N VAL A 42 -13.49 14.54 22.66
CA VAL A 42 -12.48 14.42 23.72
C VAL A 42 -11.39 15.47 23.54
N LEU A 43 -10.92 15.65 22.30
CA LEU A 43 -9.91 16.64 21.94
C LEU A 43 -10.41 18.07 22.13
N LEU A 44 -11.68 18.34 21.81
CA LEU A 44 -12.27 19.67 21.90
C LEU A 44 -12.61 20.11 23.34
N ARG A 45 -12.73 19.17 24.29
CA ARG A 45 -13.00 19.50 25.70
C ARG A 45 -11.80 20.14 26.41
N ASN A 46 -10.57 19.72 26.10
CA ASN A 46 -9.36 20.21 26.75
C ASN A 46 -8.55 21.12 25.82
N THR A 47 -8.99 22.36 25.68
CA THR A 47 -8.37 23.37 24.80
C THR A 47 -7.06 23.96 25.33
N SER A 48 -6.60 23.53 26.52
CA SER A 48 -5.33 23.99 27.09
C SER A 48 -4.09 23.42 26.38
N ALA A 49 -4.25 22.32 25.63
CA ALA A 49 -3.20 21.71 24.84
C ALA A 49 -3.14 22.34 23.45
N ARG A 50 -1.98 22.93 23.09
CA ARG A 50 -1.74 23.50 21.75
C ARG A 50 -1.47 22.41 20.69
N SER A 51 -0.90 21.28 21.10
CA SER A 51 -0.52 20.17 20.22
C SER A 51 -0.83 18.85 20.92
N VAL A 52 -1.49 17.94 20.21
CA VAL A 52 -1.86 16.61 20.74
C VAL A 52 -1.31 15.54 19.81
N MET A 53 -0.72 14.50 20.38
CA MET A 53 -0.33 13.29 19.67
C MET A 53 -1.22 12.14 20.13
N LEU A 54 -1.86 11.47 19.17
CA LEU A 54 -2.58 10.23 19.41
C LEU A 54 -1.65 9.06 19.06
N ASP A 55 -1.13 8.40 20.08
CA ASP A 55 -0.38 7.15 19.93
C ASP A 55 -1.37 5.98 19.74
N ARG A 56 -0.93 4.89 19.11
CA ARG A 56 -1.76 3.69 18.84
C ARG A 56 -3.06 3.99 18.09
N ALA A 57 -2.97 4.85 17.07
CA ALA A 57 -4.12 5.33 16.29
C ALA A 57 -4.81 4.21 15.49
N GLU A 58 -4.19 3.05 15.30
CA GLU A 58 -4.79 1.87 14.66
C GLU A 58 -6.00 1.29 15.41
N ASN A 59 -6.18 1.65 16.69
CA ASN A 59 -7.38 1.27 17.45
C ASN A 59 -8.65 2.02 16.99
N LEU A 60 -8.49 3.08 16.18
CA LEU A 60 -9.59 3.85 15.63
C LEU A 60 -9.96 3.31 14.25
N LEU A 61 -11.23 2.99 14.05
CA LEU A 61 -11.74 2.53 12.76
C LEU A 61 -12.01 3.71 11.83
N HIS A 62 -12.18 3.43 10.53
CA HIS A 62 -12.67 4.43 9.59
C HIS A 62 -14.11 4.87 9.94
N ASP A 63 -14.44 6.14 9.72
CA ASP A 63 -15.81 6.65 9.90
C ASP A 63 -16.77 6.01 8.90
N HIS A 64 -16.45 6.11 7.62
CA HIS A 64 -17.16 5.41 6.54
C HIS A 64 -16.15 4.91 5.50
N TYR A 65 -15.71 3.66 5.65
CA TYR A 65 -14.81 3.02 4.68
C TYR A 65 -15.49 2.91 3.31
N GLY A 66 -14.80 3.31 2.24
CA GLY A 66 -15.35 3.34 0.89
C GLY A 66 -16.29 4.52 0.59
N GLY A 67 -16.57 5.39 1.57
CA GLY A 67 -17.33 6.62 1.37
C GLY A 67 -16.52 7.72 0.66
N LYS A 68 -17.19 8.83 0.31
CA LYS A 68 -16.55 9.97 -0.38
C LYS A 68 -15.37 10.55 0.40
N GLU A 69 -15.51 10.77 1.72
CA GLU A 69 -14.43 11.34 2.55
C GLU A 69 -13.21 10.42 2.64
N TYR A 70 -13.44 9.11 2.67
CA TYR A 70 -12.39 8.11 2.58
C TYR A 70 -11.66 8.21 1.24
N TRP A 71 -12.40 8.28 0.14
CA TRP A 71 -11.83 8.37 -1.21
C TRP A 71 -11.14 9.70 -1.48
N ASP A 72 -11.65 10.83 -0.99
CA ASP A 72 -10.97 12.12 -1.07
C ASP A 72 -9.62 12.06 -0.33
N THR A 73 -9.61 11.50 0.87
CA THR A 73 -8.37 11.28 1.63
C THR A 73 -7.42 10.37 0.85
N ARG A 74 -7.89 9.23 0.34
CA ARG A 74 -7.07 8.25 -0.38
C ARG A 74 -6.53 8.78 -1.71
N ARG A 75 -7.33 9.54 -2.47
CA ARG A 75 -6.94 10.17 -3.75
C ARG A 75 -5.95 11.31 -3.54
N SER A 76 -5.99 11.98 -2.40
CA SER A 76 -5.00 13.01 -2.07
C SER A 76 -3.59 12.46 -1.82
N MET A 77 -3.46 11.15 -1.52
CA MET A 77 -2.19 10.47 -1.29
C MET A 77 -1.50 10.08 -2.60
N VAL A 78 -1.15 11.07 -3.42
CA VAL A 78 -0.42 10.86 -4.68
C VAL A 78 1.05 10.57 -4.39
N PHE A 79 1.61 9.54 -5.03
CA PHE A 79 3.02 9.22 -4.88
C PHE A 79 3.94 10.35 -5.34
N ALA A 80 5.09 10.47 -4.70
CA ALA A 80 6.08 11.49 -5.02
C ALA A 80 6.51 11.39 -6.49
N ARG A 81 6.59 12.54 -7.17
CA ARG A 81 6.83 12.62 -8.62
C ARG A 81 8.08 11.85 -9.08
N HIS A 82 9.17 11.90 -8.30
CA HIS A 82 10.40 11.21 -8.65
C HIS A 82 10.25 9.67 -8.61
N LEU A 83 9.42 9.13 -7.71
CA LEU A 83 9.15 7.68 -7.65
C LEU A 83 8.26 7.23 -8.81
N ARG A 84 7.25 8.04 -9.18
CA ARG A 84 6.42 7.81 -10.38
C ARG A 84 7.30 7.77 -11.63
N ALA A 85 8.16 8.77 -11.80
CA ALA A 85 9.07 8.84 -12.95
C ALA A 85 9.98 7.62 -13.09
N VAL A 86 10.53 7.09 -11.98
CA VAL A 86 11.33 5.84 -12.00
C VAL A 86 10.47 4.65 -12.40
N GLY A 87 9.26 4.55 -11.87
CA GLY A 87 8.31 3.51 -12.26
C GLY A 87 7.89 3.59 -13.74
N ASP A 88 7.70 4.79 -14.27
CA ASP A 88 7.36 5.03 -15.68
C ASP A 88 8.52 4.71 -16.62
N GLU A 89 9.76 5.06 -16.22
CA GLU A 89 10.97 4.66 -16.93
C GLU A 89 11.09 3.14 -16.99
N PHE A 90 10.86 2.46 -15.86
CA PHE A 90 10.88 1.01 -15.79
C PHE A 90 9.80 0.38 -16.68
N ARG A 91 8.57 0.89 -16.62
CA ARG A 91 7.43 0.45 -17.46
C ARG A 91 7.75 0.56 -18.94
N SER A 92 8.27 1.71 -19.37
CA SER A 92 8.64 1.95 -20.76
C SER A 92 9.74 0.99 -21.21
N LYS A 93 10.84 0.92 -20.46
CA LYS A 93 12.03 0.14 -20.82
C LYS A 93 11.84 -1.38 -20.79
N TYR A 94 11.17 -1.90 -19.76
CA TYR A 94 11.12 -3.35 -19.51
C TYR A 94 9.75 -3.97 -19.72
N LEU A 95 8.67 -3.18 -19.81
CA LEU A 95 7.30 -3.69 -19.90
C LEU A 95 6.54 -3.22 -21.14
N ASN A 96 7.16 -2.40 -22.00
CA ASN A 96 6.53 -1.82 -23.19
C ASN A 96 5.20 -1.12 -22.84
N SER A 97 5.24 -0.31 -21.79
CA SER A 97 4.09 0.31 -21.14
C SER A 97 4.33 1.80 -20.97
N THR A 98 3.38 2.61 -21.42
CA THR A 98 3.31 4.07 -21.19
C THR A 98 1.86 4.46 -20.98
N ASP A 99 1.57 5.57 -20.32
CA ASP A 99 0.20 5.99 -20.04
C ASP A 99 -0.64 6.14 -21.31
N GLU A 100 -0.05 6.63 -22.41
CA GLU A 100 -0.71 6.73 -23.71
C GLU A 100 -1.04 5.36 -24.31
N ALA A 101 -0.08 4.44 -24.32
CA ALA A 101 -0.27 3.09 -24.87
C ALA A 101 -1.26 2.26 -24.02
N ASP A 102 -1.25 2.50 -22.71
CA ASP A 102 -2.04 1.79 -21.71
C ASP A 102 -3.43 2.42 -21.52
N ARG A 103 -3.70 3.55 -22.20
CA ARG A 103 -4.92 4.36 -22.08
C ARG A 103 -5.24 4.73 -20.63
N ILE A 104 -4.21 5.07 -19.85
CA ILE A 104 -4.35 5.51 -18.47
C ILE A 104 -4.25 7.04 -18.47
N PRO A 105 -5.37 7.77 -18.32
CA PRO A 105 -5.31 9.22 -18.24
C PRO A 105 -4.68 9.63 -16.91
N TYR A 106 -3.80 10.64 -16.95
CA TYR A 106 -3.17 11.19 -15.76
C TYR A 106 -3.43 12.70 -15.64
N GLU A 107 -3.69 13.15 -14.43
CA GLU A 107 -3.88 14.56 -14.08
C GLU A 107 -3.16 14.82 -12.75
N GLU A 108 -2.28 15.82 -12.71
CA GLU A 108 -1.48 16.14 -11.52
C GLU A 108 -2.38 16.69 -10.40
N ASP A 109 -3.42 17.43 -10.75
CA ASP A 109 -4.44 17.85 -9.79
C ASP A 109 -5.44 16.71 -9.54
N TRP A 110 -5.16 15.91 -8.50
CA TRP A 110 -5.99 14.75 -8.14
C TRP A 110 -7.48 15.09 -8.00
N THR A 111 -7.85 16.33 -7.65
CA THR A 111 -9.25 16.73 -7.51
C THR A 111 -10.01 16.67 -8.84
N LYS A 112 -9.29 16.91 -9.95
CA LYS A 112 -9.79 16.87 -11.33
C LYS A 112 -9.64 15.48 -11.96
N MET A 113 -8.82 14.60 -11.39
CA MET A 113 -8.66 13.22 -11.83
C MET A 113 -9.93 12.40 -11.56
N LYS A 114 -10.83 12.37 -12.55
CA LYS A 114 -12.07 11.59 -12.54
C LYS A 114 -12.11 10.74 -13.79
N VAL A 115 -12.02 9.42 -13.61
CA VAL A 115 -11.92 8.45 -14.70
C VAL A 115 -13.14 7.55 -14.66
N ARG A 116 -13.68 7.20 -15.83
CA ARG A 116 -14.77 6.22 -15.88
C ARG A 116 -14.19 4.85 -15.56
N LEU A 117 -14.72 4.21 -14.51
CA LEU A 117 -14.28 2.86 -14.14
C LEU A 117 -14.37 1.89 -15.33
N GLY A 118 -13.29 1.18 -15.61
CA GLY A 118 -13.13 0.27 -16.74
C GLY A 118 -12.74 0.92 -18.06
N SER A 119 -12.42 2.23 -18.11
CA SER A 119 -11.92 2.87 -19.34
C SER A 119 -10.44 2.64 -19.58
N SER A 120 -9.67 2.37 -18.53
CA SER A 120 -8.23 2.20 -18.61
C SER A 120 -7.85 0.77 -18.97
N LEU A 121 -6.89 0.60 -19.88
CA LEU A 121 -6.51 -0.72 -20.42
C LEU A 121 -5.38 -1.37 -19.63
N GLY A 122 -4.36 -0.61 -19.26
CA GLY A 122 -3.14 -1.12 -18.62
C GLY A 122 -2.14 -1.72 -19.61
N GLY A 123 -0.87 -1.71 -19.20
CA GLY A 123 0.26 -2.15 -20.01
C GLY A 123 0.28 -3.65 -20.28
N PRO A 124 0.98 -4.10 -21.34
CA PRO A 124 0.90 -5.47 -21.85
C PRO A 124 1.68 -6.49 -20.99
N TYR A 125 1.44 -6.49 -19.68
CA TYR A 125 2.03 -7.38 -18.70
C TYR A 125 1.04 -7.71 -17.57
N LEU A 126 1.30 -8.83 -16.89
CA LEU A 126 0.64 -9.23 -15.66
C LEU A 126 1.37 -8.62 -14.47
N GLY A 127 0.66 -7.94 -13.57
CA GLY A 127 1.18 -7.45 -12.29
C GLY A 127 0.90 -8.46 -11.19
N VAL A 128 1.94 -8.84 -10.45
CA VAL A 128 1.87 -9.83 -9.38
C VAL A 128 2.43 -9.25 -8.10
N HIS A 129 1.69 -9.35 -7.01
CA HIS A 129 2.22 -9.12 -5.67
C HIS A 129 2.21 -10.42 -4.84
N LEU A 130 3.40 -10.94 -4.54
CA LEU A 130 3.62 -12.12 -3.72
C LEU A 130 4.29 -11.75 -2.39
N ARG A 131 3.50 -11.71 -1.31
CA ARG A 131 3.97 -11.52 0.06
C ARG A 131 4.38 -12.87 0.66
N ARG A 132 5.63 -12.97 1.12
CA ARG A 132 6.30 -14.20 1.58
C ARG A 132 6.75 -14.06 3.04
N LYS A 133 8.04 -13.84 3.30
CA LYS A 133 8.71 -13.67 4.62
C LYS A 133 7.92 -14.19 5.84
N ASP A 134 7.58 -13.29 6.76
CA ASP A 134 6.86 -13.53 8.01
C ASP A 134 5.40 -13.91 7.76
N PHE A 135 4.85 -13.40 6.66
CA PHE A 135 3.47 -13.59 6.26
C PHE A 135 3.10 -15.06 6.09
N ILE A 136 3.97 -15.88 5.51
CA ILE A 136 3.72 -17.32 5.33
C ILE A 136 3.43 -17.99 6.66
N TRP A 137 4.10 -17.64 7.75
CA TRP A 137 3.93 -18.32 9.04
C TRP A 137 2.53 -18.13 9.63
N GLY A 138 1.91 -16.98 9.40
CA GLY A 138 0.54 -16.68 9.84
C GLY A 138 -0.56 -17.03 8.84
N HIS A 139 -0.20 -17.29 7.58
CA HIS A 139 -1.13 -17.37 6.43
C HIS A 139 -0.83 -18.56 5.51
N ARG A 140 -0.43 -19.71 6.08
CA ARG A 140 -0.04 -20.89 5.28
C ARG A 140 -1.17 -21.46 4.43
N GLU A 141 -2.41 -21.27 4.87
CA GLU A 141 -3.59 -21.90 4.26
C GLU A 141 -4.16 -21.07 3.10
N ASP A 142 -3.95 -19.76 3.09
CA ASP A 142 -4.52 -18.81 2.13
C ASP A 142 -3.47 -18.17 1.20
N VAL A 143 -2.21 -18.63 1.24
CA VAL A 143 -1.10 -18.21 0.36
C VAL A 143 -0.57 -19.42 -0.40
N PRO A 144 -0.29 -19.31 -1.72
CA PRO A 144 0.17 -20.43 -2.53
C PRO A 144 1.62 -20.85 -2.19
N SER A 145 1.98 -22.07 -2.59
CA SER A 145 3.39 -22.43 -2.77
C SER A 145 4.00 -21.67 -3.96
N LEU A 146 5.33 -21.66 -4.11
CA LEU A 146 5.96 -21.06 -5.30
C LEU A 146 5.49 -21.75 -6.59
N GLY A 147 5.42 -23.08 -6.58
CA GLY A 147 4.89 -23.84 -7.71
C GLY A 147 3.42 -23.54 -8.00
N GLY A 148 2.59 -23.39 -6.96
CA GLY A 148 1.18 -22.98 -7.08
C GLY A 148 1.03 -21.59 -7.68
N ALA A 149 1.81 -20.62 -7.18
CA ALA A 149 1.83 -19.26 -7.69
C ALA A 149 2.22 -19.21 -9.16
N VAL A 150 3.30 -19.90 -9.56
CA VAL A 150 3.77 -19.92 -10.95
C VAL A 150 2.76 -20.57 -11.90
N ARG A 151 2.11 -21.67 -11.49
CA ARG A 151 1.01 -22.27 -12.28
C ARG A 151 -0.12 -21.27 -12.49
N ARG A 152 -0.51 -20.54 -11.44
CA ARG A 152 -1.57 -19.53 -11.54
C ARG A 152 -1.16 -18.34 -12.42
N ILE A 153 0.08 -17.87 -12.29
CA ILE A 153 0.65 -16.80 -13.13
C ILE A 153 0.58 -17.18 -14.61
N ARG A 154 1.08 -18.37 -14.98
CA ARG A 154 1.06 -18.83 -16.38
C ARG A 154 -0.36 -18.97 -16.93
N SER A 155 -1.27 -19.52 -16.15
CA SER A 155 -2.69 -19.62 -16.53
C SER A 155 -3.30 -18.24 -16.82
N LEU A 156 -3.00 -17.22 -16.00
CA LEU A 156 -3.48 -15.85 -16.23
C LEU A 156 -2.81 -15.19 -17.43
N MET A 157 -1.52 -15.43 -17.63
CA MET A 157 -0.79 -14.92 -18.79
C MET A 157 -1.38 -15.47 -20.08
N GLU A 158 -1.67 -16.78 -20.13
CA GLU A 158 -2.31 -17.43 -21.28
C GLU A 158 -3.73 -16.90 -21.50
N SER A 159 -4.57 -16.84 -20.45
CA SER A 159 -5.97 -16.42 -20.58
C SER A 159 -6.13 -14.96 -21.00
N HIS A 160 -5.15 -14.11 -20.71
CA HIS A 160 -5.15 -12.69 -21.06
C HIS A 160 -4.20 -12.32 -22.20
N GLY A 161 -3.53 -13.29 -22.83
CA GLY A 161 -2.60 -13.06 -23.93
C GLY A 161 -1.41 -12.17 -23.55
N LEU A 162 -0.86 -12.35 -22.34
CA LEU A 162 0.24 -11.54 -21.79
C LEU A 162 1.55 -12.33 -21.87
N CYS A 163 2.61 -11.72 -22.41
CA CYS A 163 3.92 -12.36 -22.53
C CYS A 163 4.92 -11.96 -21.44
N ARG A 164 4.61 -10.92 -20.65
CA ARG A 164 5.47 -10.41 -19.57
C ARG A 164 4.73 -10.44 -18.24
N VAL A 165 5.48 -10.67 -17.16
CA VAL A 165 4.96 -10.61 -15.80
C VAL A 165 5.92 -9.80 -14.93
N PHE A 166 5.39 -8.79 -14.25
CA PHE A 166 6.10 -8.03 -13.24
C PHE A 166 5.78 -8.59 -11.86
N VAL A 167 6.81 -8.85 -11.06
CA VAL A 167 6.66 -9.45 -9.73
C VAL A 167 7.19 -8.52 -8.64
N ALA A 168 6.26 -7.96 -7.85
CA ALA A 168 6.55 -7.32 -6.57
C ALA A 168 6.53 -8.38 -5.46
N THR A 169 7.67 -8.59 -4.80
CA THR A 169 7.77 -9.58 -3.71
C THR A 169 8.81 -9.19 -2.67
N ASP A 170 8.54 -9.56 -1.43
CA ASP A 170 9.49 -9.49 -0.33
C ASP A 170 10.25 -10.81 -0.09
N ALA A 171 10.14 -11.78 -1.01
CA ALA A 171 10.84 -13.05 -0.95
C ALA A 171 12.34 -12.89 -0.65
N VAL A 172 12.85 -13.79 0.20
CA VAL A 172 14.30 -13.87 0.48
C VAL A 172 15.05 -14.39 -0.75
N ARG A 173 16.36 -14.15 -0.81
CA ARG A 173 17.19 -14.51 -1.98
C ARG A 173 16.98 -15.95 -2.46
N THR A 174 16.92 -16.93 -1.56
CA THR A 174 16.73 -18.35 -1.93
C THR A 174 15.39 -18.62 -2.61
N GLU A 175 14.29 -18.09 -2.07
CA GLU A 175 12.97 -18.21 -2.68
C GLU A 175 12.89 -17.44 -4.00
N TYR A 176 13.56 -16.29 -4.09
CA TYR A 176 13.63 -15.51 -5.31
C TYR A 176 14.36 -16.25 -6.44
N GLU A 177 15.51 -16.86 -6.16
CA GLU A 177 16.24 -17.67 -7.15
C GLU A 177 15.43 -18.88 -7.61
N GLU A 178 14.68 -19.51 -6.70
CA GLU A 178 13.76 -20.60 -7.06
C GLU A 178 12.61 -20.09 -7.94
N LEU A 179 12.00 -18.97 -7.58
CA LEU A 179 10.94 -18.33 -8.37
C LEU A 179 11.44 -17.97 -9.78
N LYS A 180 12.65 -17.42 -9.89
CA LYS A 180 13.29 -17.07 -11.18
C LYS A 180 13.55 -18.29 -12.04
N LYS A 181 13.93 -19.44 -11.45
CA LYS A 181 14.07 -20.71 -12.18
C LYS A 181 12.73 -21.24 -12.69
N LEU A 182 11.68 -21.10 -11.87
CA LEU A 182 10.34 -21.59 -12.22
C LEU A 182 9.63 -20.67 -13.22
N LEU A 183 9.91 -19.36 -13.18
CA LEU A 183 9.31 -18.31 -14.01
C LEU A 183 10.41 -17.39 -14.63
N PRO A 184 11.20 -17.89 -15.60
CA PRO A 184 12.31 -17.13 -16.20
C PRO A 184 11.89 -15.84 -16.90
N GLU A 185 10.64 -15.76 -17.35
CA GLU A 185 10.03 -14.60 -18.00
C GLU A 185 9.67 -13.45 -17.05
N MET A 186 9.86 -13.63 -15.73
CA MET A 186 9.55 -12.60 -14.75
C MET A 186 10.51 -11.41 -14.84
N VAL A 187 9.94 -10.23 -14.66
CA VAL A 187 10.67 -8.96 -14.53
C VAL A 187 10.43 -8.43 -13.12
N ARG A 188 11.46 -7.87 -12.50
CA ARG A 188 11.39 -7.28 -11.17
C ARG A 188 12.17 -5.97 -11.15
N PHE A 189 11.72 -5.02 -10.33
CA PHE A 189 12.51 -3.85 -10.00
C PHE A 189 13.58 -4.24 -8.96
N GLU A 190 14.84 -4.24 -9.39
CA GLU A 190 16.00 -4.55 -8.55
C GLU A 190 16.82 -3.26 -8.38
N PRO A 191 16.62 -2.49 -7.29
CA PRO A 191 17.34 -1.23 -7.11
C PRO A 191 18.84 -1.48 -6.89
N THR A 192 19.66 -0.60 -7.44
CA THR A 192 21.07 -0.47 -7.07
C THR A 192 21.22 -0.03 -5.61
N TRP A 193 22.44 -0.13 -5.07
CA TRP A 193 22.72 0.33 -3.70
C TRP A 193 22.43 1.83 -3.54
N GLU A 194 22.78 2.62 -4.55
CA GLU A 194 22.54 4.06 -4.60
C GLU A 194 21.05 4.39 -4.66
N GLU A 195 20.27 3.66 -5.48
CA GLU A 195 18.81 3.82 -5.54
C GLU A 195 18.12 3.42 -4.23
N LEU A 196 18.58 2.33 -3.60
CA LEU A 196 18.06 1.92 -2.30
C LEU A 196 18.38 2.95 -1.22
N GLU A 197 19.57 3.53 -1.23
CA GLU A 197 19.92 4.61 -0.31
C GLU A 197 19.10 5.88 -0.56
N LEU A 198 18.81 6.20 -1.83
CA LEU A 198 18.05 7.39 -2.20
C LEU A 198 16.56 7.24 -1.86
N TYR A 199 15.93 6.16 -2.31
CA TYR A 199 14.48 5.95 -2.20
C TYR A 199 14.06 5.32 -0.88
N LYS A 200 15.00 4.67 -0.18
CA LYS A 200 14.75 3.83 1.01
C LYS A 200 13.77 2.69 0.69
N ASP A 201 13.55 1.80 1.66
CA ASP A 201 12.64 0.66 1.51
C ASP A 201 11.21 1.10 1.12
N GLY A 202 10.75 2.23 1.67
CA GLY A 202 9.43 2.77 1.40
C GLY A 202 9.28 3.29 -0.04
N GLY A 203 10.31 3.90 -0.61
CA GLY A 203 10.27 4.38 -2.00
C GLY A 203 10.31 3.22 -3.00
N VAL A 204 11.12 2.19 -2.74
CA VAL A 204 11.13 0.95 -3.54
C VAL A 204 9.76 0.27 -3.52
N ALA A 205 9.13 0.18 -2.34
CA ALA A 205 7.77 -0.34 -2.20
C ALA A 205 6.74 0.46 -3.01
N ILE A 206 6.85 1.79 -3.05
CA ILE A 206 5.98 2.65 -3.86
C ILE A 206 6.19 2.40 -5.36
N ILE A 207 7.44 2.24 -5.82
CA ILE A 207 7.75 1.94 -7.23
C ILE A 207 7.11 0.59 -7.63
N ASP A 208 7.23 -0.44 -6.79
CA ASP A 208 6.57 -1.73 -7.01
C ASP A 208 5.04 -1.60 -7.09
N GLN A 209 4.42 -0.84 -6.19
CA GLN A 209 2.98 -0.58 -6.21
C GLN A 209 2.55 0.16 -7.48
N TRP A 210 3.32 1.18 -7.88
CA TRP A 210 3.09 1.97 -9.08
C TRP A 210 3.12 1.07 -10.32
N ILE A 211 4.16 0.27 -10.50
CA ILE A 211 4.27 -0.65 -11.64
C ILE A 211 3.15 -1.69 -11.61
N CYS A 212 2.81 -2.28 -10.47
CA CYS A 212 1.68 -3.21 -10.37
C CYS A 212 0.33 -2.55 -10.70
N SER A 213 0.13 -1.29 -10.33
CA SER A 213 -1.13 -0.58 -10.58
C SER A 213 -1.38 -0.30 -12.07
N HIS A 214 -0.34 -0.25 -12.90
CA HIS A 214 -0.45 -0.01 -14.35
C HIS A 214 -0.57 -1.28 -15.21
N ALA A 215 -0.54 -2.47 -14.60
CA ALA A 215 -0.65 -3.73 -15.33
C ALA A 215 -2.04 -3.93 -15.94
N ARG A 216 -2.13 -4.61 -17.10
CA ARG A 216 -3.42 -5.00 -17.70
C ARG A 216 -4.26 -5.91 -16.81
N PHE A 217 -3.60 -6.76 -16.05
CA PHE A 217 -4.22 -7.60 -15.04
C PHE A 217 -3.36 -7.62 -13.79
N PHE A 218 -3.99 -7.58 -12.62
CA PHE A 218 -3.31 -7.67 -11.34
C PHE A 218 -3.85 -8.81 -10.49
N ILE A 219 -2.93 -9.50 -9.80
CA ILE A 219 -3.24 -10.48 -8.76
C ILE A 219 -2.32 -10.27 -7.55
N GLY A 220 -2.94 -10.11 -6.38
CA GLY A 220 -2.25 -9.87 -5.12
C GLY A 220 -2.18 -11.07 -4.19
N THR A 221 -1.62 -10.86 -3.01
CA THR A 221 -1.64 -11.81 -1.90
C THR A 221 -2.81 -11.53 -0.96
N SER A 222 -3.38 -12.60 -0.40
CA SER A 222 -4.42 -12.58 0.65
C SER A 222 -4.14 -11.56 1.73
N VAL A 223 -5.18 -10.84 2.16
CA VAL A 223 -5.21 -9.91 3.31
C VAL A 223 -4.01 -8.95 3.45
N SER A 224 -3.25 -8.75 2.38
CA SER A 224 -2.05 -7.94 2.41
C SER A 224 -2.40 -6.49 2.17
N THR A 225 -2.04 -5.63 3.12
CA THR A 225 -2.23 -4.18 3.01
C THR A 225 -1.49 -3.58 1.81
N PHE A 226 -0.38 -4.18 1.39
CA PHE A 226 0.33 -3.81 0.16
C PHE A 226 -0.53 -4.07 -1.08
N SER A 227 -1.18 -5.25 -1.18
CA SER A 227 -2.15 -5.53 -2.25
C SER A 227 -3.33 -4.55 -2.21
N PHE A 228 -3.83 -4.22 -1.02
CA PHE A 228 -4.96 -3.28 -0.87
C PHE A 228 -4.63 -1.88 -1.39
N ARG A 229 -3.40 -1.40 -1.17
CA ARG A 229 -2.95 -0.11 -1.74
C ARG A 229 -2.96 -0.15 -3.26
N ILE A 230 -2.53 -1.27 -3.86
CA ILE A 230 -2.56 -1.45 -5.32
C ILE A 230 -4.00 -1.51 -5.83
N HIS A 231 -4.91 -2.22 -5.16
CA HIS A 231 -6.32 -2.27 -5.56
C HIS A 231 -6.93 -0.86 -5.65
N GLU A 232 -6.69 -0.04 -4.64
CA GLU A 232 -7.19 1.34 -4.61
C GLU A 232 -6.54 2.23 -5.66
N GLU A 233 -5.24 2.07 -5.91
CA GLU A 233 -4.56 2.83 -6.96
C GLU A 233 -5.13 2.46 -8.34
N ARG A 234 -5.39 1.17 -8.59
CA ARG A 234 -6.05 0.69 -9.82
C ARG A 234 -7.47 1.23 -9.98
N GLU A 235 -8.22 1.33 -8.89
CA GLU A 235 -9.56 1.92 -8.88
C GLU A 235 -9.50 3.43 -9.23
N ILE A 236 -8.52 4.16 -8.69
CA ILE A 236 -8.26 5.59 -9.00
C ILE A 236 -7.89 5.77 -10.47
N LEU A 237 -7.03 4.90 -10.99
CA LEU A 237 -6.60 4.89 -12.39
C LEU A 237 -7.72 4.39 -13.33
N GLY A 238 -8.85 3.91 -12.82
CA GLY A 238 -10.02 3.53 -13.62
C GLY A 238 -9.90 2.20 -14.36
N LEU A 239 -9.06 1.27 -13.88
CA LEU A 239 -8.98 -0.08 -14.44
C LEU A 239 -10.22 -0.91 -14.06
N ASP A 240 -10.56 -1.90 -14.89
CA ASP A 240 -11.74 -2.74 -14.64
C ASP A 240 -11.58 -3.53 -13.32
N PRO A 241 -12.57 -3.51 -12.40
CA PRO A 241 -12.54 -4.28 -11.15
C PRO A 241 -12.20 -5.76 -11.32
N LYS A 242 -12.62 -6.40 -12.43
CA LYS A 242 -12.30 -7.79 -12.76
C LYS A 242 -10.81 -8.04 -12.95
N THR A 243 -10.06 -7.00 -13.32
CA THR A 243 -8.59 -7.04 -13.47
C THR A 243 -7.85 -6.59 -12.22
N THR A 244 -8.57 -6.18 -11.16
CA THR A 244 -8.00 -5.52 -9.98
C THR A 244 -8.15 -6.37 -8.73
N TYR A 245 -9.37 -6.80 -8.41
CA TYR A 245 -9.67 -7.47 -7.13
C TYR A 245 -9.47 -8.98 -7.25
N ASN A 246 -8.22 -9.40 -7.41
CA ASN A 246 -7.84 -10.81 -7.53
C ASN A 246 -6.75 -11.14 -6.51
N ARG A 247 -6.84 -12.33 -5.90
CA ARG A 247 -5.77 -12.85 -5.05
C ARG A 247 -5.37 -14.27 -5.44
N PHE A 248 -4.13 -14.64 -5.11
CA PHE A 248 -3.76 -16.04 -5.09
C PHE A 248 -4.52 -16.78 -4.00
N CYS A 249 -4.89 -18.02 -4.29
CA CYS A 249 -5.45 -18.96 -3.33
C CYS A 249 -4.34 -19.85 -2.76
N GLY A 250 -4.54 -20.37 -1.56
CA GLY A 250 -3.69 -21.43 -1.04
C GLY A 250 -3.82 -22.71 -1.88
N ASP A 251 -2.75 -23.50 -1.96
CA ASP A 251 -2.70 -24.71 -2.80
C ASP A 251 -3.79 -25.74 -2.48
N GLN A 252 -4.24 -25.79 -1.21
CA GLN A 252 -5.26 -26.70 -0.71
C GLN A 252 -6.54 -25.97 -0.26
N GLU A 253 -6.64 -24.68 -0.57
CA GLU A 253 -7.75 -23.85 -0.15
C GLU A 253 -8.99 -24.18 -0.99
N LYS A 254 -10.04 -24.72 -0.34
CA LYS A 254 -11.28 -25.12 -1.01
C LYS A 254 -12.17 -23.92 -1.36
N VAL A 255 -12.24 -22.96 -0.44
CA VAL A 255 -13.07 -21.75 -0.58
C VAL A 255 -12.14 -20.56 -0.61
N CYS A 256 -11.77 -20.13 -1.82
CA CYS A 256 -10.89 -18.99 -2.02
C CYS A 256 -11.72 -17.73 -2.28
N GLU A 257 -12.16 -17.08 -1.20
CA GLU A 257 -12.86 -15.80 -1.30
C GLU A 257 -11.96 -14.75 -1.95
N GLN A 258 -12.50 -14.00 -2.92
CA GLN A 258 -11.78 -12.92 -3.59
C GLN A 258 -11.96 -11.59 -2.86
N PRO A 259 -11.00 -10.66 -2.97
CA PRO A 259 -11.10 -9.36 -2.32
C PRO A 259 -12.39 -8.62 -2.70
N THR A 260 -13.02 -7.96 -1.72
CA THR A 260 -14.21 -7.12 -1.96
C THR A 260 -13.88 -5.94 -2.86
N HIS A 261 -14.73 -5.69 -3.85
CA HIS A 261 -14.68 -4.45 -4.64
C HIS A 261 -15.23 -3.27 -3.84
N TRP A 262 -14.33 -2.39 -3.43
CA TRP A 262 -14.70 -1.09 -2.86
C TRP A 262 -14.68 -0.03 -3.95
N LYS A 263 -15.86 0.36 -4.43
CA LYS A 263 -16.00 1.30 -5.53
C LYS A 263 -15.61 2.72 -5.13
N ILE A 264 -14.86 3.40 -5.99
CA ILE A 264 -14.55 4.83 -5.83
C ILE A 264 -15.82 5.71 -5.81
N ALA A 265 -15.87 6.65 -4.87
CA ALA A 265 -16.89 7.67 -4.76
C ALA A 265 -16.26 9.06 -4.93
N TYR A 266 -16.80 9.87 -5.84
CA TYR A 266 -16.30 11.21 -6.21
C TYR A 266 -17.13 12.34 -5.61
#